data_AF-A0AA44IEP0-F1
#
_entry.id   AF-A0AA44IEP0-F1
#
_cell.length_a   1.000
_cell.length_b   1.000
_cell.length_c   1.000
_cell.angle_alpha   90.00
_cell.angle_beta   90.00
_cell.angle_gamma   90.00
#
_symmetry.space_group_name_H-M   'P 1'
#
loop_
_entity.id
_entity.type
_entity.pdbx_description
1 polymer ?
#
loop_
_entity_poly.entity_id
_entity_poly.type
_entity_poly.pdbx_seq_one_letter_code
_entity_poly.pdbx_strand_id
1 'polypeptide(L)'
;MQRRAYASGLAALLAALSATALAGCSSGSGTDGSGLDAKTGTAAGPIAQPGRYRTLFEPCGSVPRATLREMLPAVTALPAEQRDRVLRGTAAVTYDTDRRVGCAWKADGPDAIHHLTLDFERVVSYDPSVSDETRAQEVYTTKESAAGLAPAADPGAGTPPGPATGTPTPVGPAVPVKPAG
;
A
#
# COMPACT_ATOMS: atom_id res chain seq x y z
N MET A 1 -8.46 -48.10 -5.01
CA MET A 1 -8.18 -48.51 -6.41
C MET A 1 -6.89 -47.85 -6.87
N GLN A 2 -6.06 -48.60 -7.58
CA GLN A 2 -4.61 -48.46 -7.72
C GLN A 2 -4.11 -47.16 -8.39
N ARG A 3 -2.98 -46.63 -7.86
CA ARG A 3 -2.14 -45.62 -8.51
C ARG A 3 -1.49 -46.23 -9.75
N ARG A 4 -1.58 -45.56 -10.91
CA ARG A 4 -0.73 -45.84 -12.07
C ARG A 4 0.30 -44.74 -12.20
N ALA A 5 1.53 -45.04 -11.78
CA ALA A 5 2.71 -44.34 -12.19
C ALA A 5 3.08 -44.81 -13.60
N TYR A 6 3.27 -43.88 -14.53
CA TYR A 6 4.01 -44.13 -15.77
C TYR A 6 5.26 -43.27 -15.72
N ALA A 7 6.37 -43.92 -15.38
CA ALA A 7 7.72 -43.41 -15.55
C ALA A 7 8.48 -44.43 -16.40
N SER A 8 9.08 -43.95 -17.49
CA SER A 8 10.04 -44.55 -18.45
C SER A 8 9.56 -44.19 -19.86
N GLY A 9 10.36 -43.65 -20.77
CA GLY A 9 11.76 -43.28 -20.75
C GLY A 9 12.08 -42.77 -22.16
N LEU A 10 12.72 -41.61 -22.26
CA LEU A 10 13.37 -41.17 -23.50
C LEU A 10 14.74 -40.62 -23.08
N ALA A 11 15.65 -41.55 -22.84
CA ALA A 11 17.06 -41.28 -22.70
C ALA A 11 17.69 -41.21 -24.11
N ALA A 12 18.54 -40.19 -24.26
CA ALA A 12 19.71 -40.10 -25.12
C ALA A 12 19.53 -39.85 -26.64
N LEU A 13 19.97 -38.65 -27.04
CA LEU A 13 20.96 -38.36 -28.09
C LEU A 13 21.45 -36.91 -27.83
N LEU A 14 22.51 -36.72 -27.04
CA LEU A 14 23.93 -36.60 -27.43
C LEU A 14 24.33 -35.22 -28.01
N ALA A 15 25.03 -34.48 -27.13
CA ALA A 15 26.33 -33.85 -27.36
C ALA A 15 26.54 -32.88 -28.53
N ALA A 16 26.34 -31.59 -28.24
CA ALA A 16 27.15 -30.42 -28.64
C ALA A 16 26.43 -29.23 -27.98
N LEU A 17 26.97 -28.42 -27.07
CA LEU A 17 28.23 -27.70 -27.08
C LEU A 17 28.80 -27.69 -25.65
N SER A 18 29.94 -28.34 -25.47
CA SER A 18 30.83 -28.12 -24.34
C SER A 18 31.52 -26.75 -24.47
N ALA A 19 31.75 -26.11 -23.32
CA ALA A 19 32.69 -25.02 -23.08
C ALA A 19 32.24 -23.58 -23.39
N THR A 20 31.46 -23.00 -22.48
CA THR A 20 31.77 -21.64 -22.00
C THR A 20 32.25 -21.75 -20.57
N ALA A 21 33.48 -21.28 -20.36
CA ALA A 21 34.30 -21.50 -19.18
C ALA A 21 33.61 -21.12 -17.87
N LEU A 22 33.63 -22.06 -16.91
CA LEU A 22 33.73 -21.74 -15.50
C LEU A 22 35.08 -21.04 -15.29
N ALA A 23 35.08 -19.72 -15.32
CA ALA A 23 36.20 -18.95 -14.77
C ALA A 23 36.16 -19.10 -13.24
N GLY A 24 36.92 -20.08 -12.76
CA GLY A 24 37.73 -20.02 -11.55
C GLY A 24 37.06 -19.55 -10.26
N CYS A 25 36.75 -20.52 -9.40
CA CYS A 25 36.92 -20.34 -7.97
C CYS A 25 38.44 -20.16 -7.72
N SER A 26 38.91 -18.93 -7.72
CA SER A 26 40.30 -18.63 -7.33
C SER A 26 40.36 -18.55 -5.81
N SER A 27 40.71 -19.66 -5.15
CA SER A 27 41.26 -19.61 -3.80
C SER A 27 42.63 -18.92 -3.89
N GLY A 28 42.63 -17.59 -3.76
CA GLY A 28 43.84 -16.81 -3.64
C GLY A 28 44.42 -16.96 -2.24
N SER A 29 45.44 -17.81 -2.09
CA SER A 29 46.40 -17.69 -1.01
C SER A 29 47.33 -16.52 -1.35
N GLY A 30 47.09 -15.37 -0.73
CA GLY A 30 47.92 -14.18 -0.85
C GLY A 30 47.75 -13.35 0.41
N THR A 31 48.82 -13.24 1.19
CA THR A 31 48.93 -12.43 2.38
C THR A 31 48.96 -10.95 2.01
N ASP A 32 48.56 -10.11 2.98
CA ASP A 32 48.84 -8.68 3.09
C ASP A 32 47.92 -7.70 2.32
N GLY A 33 47.09 -6.98 3.08
CA GLY A 33 46.65 -5.62 2.71
C GLY A 33 45.15 -5.40 2.52
N SER A 34 44.50 -4.85 3.57
CA SER A 34 43.23 -4.09 3.55
C SER A 34 42.03 -4.71 2.81
N GLY A 35 41.14 -5.34 3.59
CA GLY A 35 39.82 -5.77 3.14
C GLY A 35 38.94 -4.59 2.70
N LEU A 36 38.78 -4.44 1.38
CA LEU A 36 37.65 -3.74 0.78
C LEU A 36 36.79 -4.81 0.11
N ASP A 37 35.59 -5.01 0.65
CA ASP A 37 34.60 -5.96 0.13
C ASP A 37 34.24 -5.61 -1.32
N ALA A 38 34.40 -6.57 -2.25
CA ALA A 38 34.17 -6.40 -3.69
C ALA A 38 32.67 -6.34 -4.07
N LYS A 39 31.80 -5.91 -3.15
CA LYS A 39 30.37 -5.64 -3.37
C LYS A 39 30.08 -4.17 -3.65
N THR A 40 31.09 -3.33 -3.88
CA THR A 40 30.90 -1.93 -4.27
C THR A 40 30.55 -1.82 -5.76
N GLY A 41 29.41 -2.39 -6.16
CA GLY A 41 28.74 -1.99 -7.39
C GLY A 41 28.15 -0.61 -7.17
N THR A 42 28.82 0.44 -7.64
CA THR A 42 28.24 1.78 -7.67
C THR A 42 27.05 1.75 -8.62
N ALA A 43 25.83 1.65 -8.08
CA ALA A 43 24.63 1.96 -8.83
C ALA A 43 24.68 3.45 -9.18
N ALA A 44 25.28 3.78 -10.32
CA ALA A 44 25.64 5.14 -10.73
C ALA A 44 24.47 5.90 -11.38
N GLY A 45 23.24 5.61 -10.97
CA GLY A 45 22.03 6.25 -11.47
C GLY A 45 21.13 6.73 -10.33
N PRO A 46 20.26 7.73 -10.57
CA PRO A 46 19.29 8.14 -9.57
C PRO A 46 18.37 6.96 -9.23
N ILE A 47 18.33 6.61 -7.95
CA ILE A 47 17.40 5.59 -7.44
C ILE A 47 16.07 6.30 -7.18
N ALA A 48 15.00 5.80 -7.79
CA ALA A 48 13.65 6.33 -7.57
C ALA A 48 13.24 6.22 -6.08
N GLN A 49 12.37 7.12 -5.63
CA GLN A 49 11.95 7.18 -4.23
C GLN A 49 11.18 5.92 -3.82
N PRO A 50 11.45 5.36 -2.62
CA PRO A 50 10.69 4.22 -2.09
C PRO A 50 9.27 4.64 -1.72
N GLY A 51 8.39 3.66 -1.51
CA GLY A 51 6.99 3.86 -1.15
C GLY A 51 6.81 4.74 0.08
N ARG A 52 5.73 5.54 0.04
CA ARG A 52 5.37 6.51 1.09
C ARG A 52 5.20 5.89 2.48
N TYR A 53 4.72 4.65 2.55
CA TYR A 53 4.39 3.97 3.80
C TYR A 53 5.30 2.77 4.05
N ARG A 54 5.85 2.71 5.28
CA ARG A 54 6.68 1.58 5.73
C ARG A 54 5.88 0.35 6.10
N THR A 55 4.64 0.53 6.54
CA THR A 55 3.72 -0.53 6.96
C THR A 55 2.36 -0.28 6.34
N LEU A 56 1.59 -1.35 6.13
CA LEU A 56 0.19 -1.23 5.75
C LEU A 56 -0.63 -0.65 6.92
N PHE A 57 -1.67 0.12 6.58
CA PHE A 57 -2.56 0.73 7.55
C PHE A 57 -3.52 -0.29 8.17
N GLU A 58 -4.09 0.05 9.34
CA GLU A 58 -5.21 -0.70 9.89
C GLU A 58 -6.47 -0.38 9.04
N PRO A 59 -7.07 -1.38 8.36
CA PRO A 59 -8.04 -1.11 7.31
C PRO A 59 -9.45 -0.75 7.83
N CYS A 60 -9.87 -1.29 8.96
CA CYS A 60 -11.24 -1.10 9.45
C CYS A 60 -11.47 0.29 10.04
N GLY A 61 -10.45 0.94 10.59
CA GLY A 61 -10.50 2.31 11.07
C GLY A 61 -10.31 3.36 9.97
N SER A 62 -9.99 2.96 8.74
CA SER A 62 -9.66 3.89 7.65
C SER A 62 -10.88 4.58 7.03
N VAL A 63 -12.09 4.03 7.21
CA VAL A 63 -13.34 4.61 6.70
C VAL A 63 -14.09 5.31 7.83
N PRO A 64 -14.41 6.61 7.72
CA PRO A 64 -15.19 7.31 8.73
C PRO A 64 -16.55 6.65 8.97
N ARG A 65 -16.99 6.59 10.24
CA ARG A 65 -18.31 5.98 10.59
C ARG A 65 -19.48 6.67 9.90
N ALA A 66 -19.37 7.97 9.58
CA ALA A 66 -20.39 8.69 8.82
C ALA A 66 -20.51 8.12 7.39
N THR A 67 -19.40 8.04 6.67
CA THR A 67 -19.33 7.43 5.33
C THR A 67 -19.82 5.98 5.33
N LEU A 68 -19.46 5.18 6.33
CA LEU A 68 -19.96 3.80 6.46
C LEU A 68 -21.49 3.74 6.58
N ARG A 69 -22.13 4.68 7.29
CA ARG A 69 -23.61 4.72 7.42
C ARG A 69 -24.29 5.11 6.11
N GLU A 70 -23.65 5.96 5.31
CA GLU A 70 -24.13 6.34 3.99
C GLU A 70 -24.04 5.17 3.00
N MET A 71 -22.92 4.44 3.00
CA MET A 71 -22.71 3.30 2.10
C MET A 71 -23.47 2.04 2.54
N LEU A 72 -23.81 1.92 3.82
CA LEU A 72 -24.49 0.77 4.42
C LEU A 72 -25.78 1.21 5.12
N PRO A 73 -26.79 1.68 4.38
CA PRO A 73 -28.00 2.27 4.98
C PRO A 73 -28.77 1.28 5.88
N ALA A 74 -28.70 -0.03 5.60
CA ALA A 74 -29.29 -1.06 6.46
C ALA A 74 -28.77 -1.08 7.90
N VAL A 75 -27.59 -0.49 8.19
CA VAL A 75 -27.07 -0.46 9.57
C VAL A 75 -27.96 0.36 10.50
N THR A 76 -28.69 1.33 9.96
CA THR A 76 -29.50 2.28 10.73
C THR A 76 -30.68 1.63 11.41
N ALA A 77 -31.22 0.56 10.82
CA ALA A 77 -32.31 -0.25 11.36
C ALA A 77 -31.85 -1.24 12.46
N LEU A 78 -30.54 -1.44 12.62
CA LEU A 78 -30.00 -2.39 13.60
C LEU A 78 -30.04 -1.81 15.03
N PRO A 79 -30.23 -2.66 16.06
CA PRO A 79 -30.01 -2.30 17.46
C PRO A 79 -28.59 -1.73 17.67
N ALA A 80 -28.41 -0.84 18.64
CA ALA A 80 -27.17 -0.08 18.82
C ALA A 80 -25.91 -0.96 18.88
N GLU A 81 -25.95 -2.04 19.66
CA GLU A 81 -24.82 -2.96 19.82
C GLU A 81 -24.47 -3.67 18.51
N GLN A 82 -25.48 -4.12 17.75
CA GLN A 82 -25.29 -4.79 16.48
C GLN A 82 -24.81 -3.81 15.40
N ARG A 83 -25.34 -2.59 15.39
CA ARG A 83 -24.88 -1.50 14.53
C ARG A 83 -23.41 -1.18 14.79
N ASP A 84 -23.02 -1.06 16.05
CA ASP A 84 -21.64 -0.76 16.41
C ASP A 84 -20.67 -1.90 16.04
N ARG A 85 -21.12 -3.15 16.17
CA ARG A 85 -20.39 -4.32 15.70
C ARG A 85 -20.20 -4.29 14.19
N VAL A 86 -21.26 -4.05 13.41
CA VAL A 86 -21.18 -3.96 11.94
C VAL A 86 -20.23 -2.85 11.53
N LEU A 87 -20.41 -1.63 12.08
CA LEU A 87 -19.59 -0.47 11.76
C LEU A 87 -18.12 -0.58 12.20
N ARG A 88 -17.79 -1.51 13.10
CA ARG A 88 -16.39 -1.83 13.43
C ARG A 88 -15.68 -2.53 12.27
N GLY A 89 -16.43 -3.18 11.38
CA GLY A 89 -15.87 -3.97 10.30
C GLY A 89 -15.26 -5.29 10.79
N THR A 90 -14.91 -6.13 9.84
CA THR A 90 -14.19 -7.39 10.06
C THR A 90 -12.96 -7.38 9.18
N ALA A 91 -11.77 -7.51 9.80
CA ALA A 91 -10.53 -7.60 9.05
C ALA A 91 -10.57 -8.80 8.09
N ALA A 92 -10.19 -8.56 6.84
CA ALA A 92 -10.11 -9.59 5.82
C ALA A 92 -8.93 -10.52 6.12
N VAL A 93 -9.16 -11.83 5.98
CA VAL A 93 -8.10 -12.83 6.14
C VAL A 93 -7.23 -12.82 4.89
N THR A 94 -5.92 -12.71 5.08
CA THR A 94 -4.91 -12.79 4.03
C THR A 94 -3.67 -13.50 4.56
N TYR A 95 -3.01 -14.26 3.68
CA TYR A 95 -1.71 -14.87 3.96
C TYR A 95 -0.55 -14.02 3.44
N ASP A 96 -0.85 -13.03 2.61
CA ASP A 96 0.07 -12.06 2.03
C ASP A 96 0.01 -10.77 2.86
N THR A 97 0.35 -10.86 4.15
CA THR A 97 0.19 -9.75 5.12
C THR A 97 1.26 -8.67 4.98
N ASP A 98 2.35 -8.95 4.25
CA ASP A 98 3.38 -7.97 3.91
C ASP A 98 2.98 -7.08 2.73
N ARG A 99 2.08 -7.57 1.86
CA ARG A 99 1.59 -6.80 0.69
C ARG A 99 0.14 -6.38 0.81
N ARG A 100 -0.71 -7.10 1.53
CA ARG A 100 -2.16 -6.85 1.56
C ARG A 100 -2.73 -6.87 2.97
N VAL A 101 -3.67 -5.97 3.21
CA VAL A 101 -4.59 -5.99 4.36
C VAL A 101 -5.94 -5.49 3.87
N GLY A 102 -7.04 -5.89 4.52
CA GLY A 102 -8.36 -5.42 4.13
C GLY A 102 -9.36 -5.45 5.26
N CYS A 103 -10.51 -4.82 5.03
CA CYS A 103 -11.66 -4.85 5.92
C CYS A 103 -12.93 -5.01 5.12
N ALA A 104 -13.89 -5.72 5.70
CA ALA A 104 -15.22 -5.88 5.14
C ALA A 104 -16.29 -5.46 6.14
N TRP A 105 -17.36 -4.88 5.60
CA TRP A 105 -18.58 -4.57 6.31
C TRP A 105 -19.76 -5.18 5.58
N LYS A 106 -20.73 -5.67 6.36
CA LYS A 106 -21.99 -6.19 5.83
C LYS A 106 -23.14 -5.77 6.73
N ALA A 107 -24.20 -5.25 6.12
CA ALA A 107 -25.46 -4.96 6.80
C ALA A 107 -26.60 -5.62 6.04
N ASP A 108 -27.21 -6.63 6.66
CA ASP A 108 -28.41 -7.28 6.14
C ASP A 108 -29.63 -6.41 6.52
N GLY A 109 -30.33 -5.89 5.51
CA GLY A 109 -31.56 -5.14 5.67
C GLY A 109 -32.78 -5.90 5.13
N PRO A 110 -34.01 -5.44 5.41
CA PRO A 110 -35.23 -6.07 4.93
C PRO A 110 -35.36 -6.03 3.41
N ASP A 111 -34.93 -4.92 2.78
CA ASP A 111 -35.09 -4.69 1.34
C ASP A 111 -33.82 -4.98 0.54
N ALA A 112 -32.65 -4.89 1.17
CA ALA A 112 -31.35 -5.08 0.53
C ALA A 112 -30.27 -5.48 1.53
N ILE A 113 -29.25 -6.17 1.03
CA ILE A 113 -28.01 -6.42 1.74
C ILE A 113 -26.96 -5.46 1.20
N HIS A 114 -26.34 -4.68 2.09
CA HIS A 114 -25.27 -3.77 1.73
C HIS A 114 -23.93 -4.34 2.16
N HIS A 115 -22.96 -4.28 1.25
CA HIS A 115 -21.60 -4.76 1.47
C HIS A 115 -20.61 -3.67 1.07
N LEU A 116 -19.56 -3.54 1.87
CA LEU A 116 -18.38 -2.75 1.53
C LEU A 116 -17.14 -3.58 1.82
N THR A 117 -16.21 -3.57 0.88
CA THR A 117 -14.88 -4.18 1.04
C THR A 117 -13.82 -3.13 0.72
N LEU A 118 -12.84 -3.00 1.60
CA LEU A 118 -11.68 -2.14 1.42
C LEU A 118 -10.42 -3.00 1.48
N ASP A 119 -9.61 -2.94 0.45
CA ASP A 119 -8.31 -3.60 0.38
C ASP A 119 -7.20 -2.56 0.20
N PHE A 120 -6.16 -2.64 1.03
CA PHE A 120 -4.90 -1.94 0.82
C PHE A 120 -3.90 -2.90 0.21
N GLU A 121 -3.25 -2.44 -0.85
CA GLU A 121 -2.18 -3.16 -1.54
C GLU A 121 -0.92 -2.31 -1.52
N ARG A 122 0.18 -2.87 -1.02
CA ARG A 122 1.50 -2.29 -1.15
C ARG A 122 2.01 -2.55 -2.56
N VAL A 123 2.34 -1.48 -3.26
CA VAL A 123 2.93 -1.55 -4.59
C VAL A 123 4.42 -1.23 -4.50
N VAL A 124 5.22 -2.03 -5.20
CA VAL A 124 6.68 -1.86 -5.30
C VAL A 124 7.04 -1.87 -6.78
N SER A 125 7.85 -0.91 -7.19
CA SER A 125 8.50 -0.92 -8.49
C SER A 125 9.76 -1.77 -8.45
N TYR A 126 9.92 -2.65 -9.45
CA TYR A 126 11.17 -3.36 -9.69
C TYR A 126 12.05 -2.66 -10.73
N ASP A 127 11.52 -1.61 -11.37
CA ASP A 127 12.31 -0.72 -12.22
C ASP A 127 12.93 0.37 -11.32
N PRO A 128 14.26 0.45 -11.20
CA PRO A 128 14.92 1.42 -10.33
C PRO A 128 14.71 2.88 -10.77
N SER A 129 14.20 3.11 -11.99
CA SER A 129 13.87 4.43 -12.52
C SER A 129 12.43 4.86 -12.24
N VAL A 130 11.57 3.96 -11.79
CA VAL A 130 10.14 4.22 -11.49
C VAL A 130 9.92 4.15 -9.98
N SER A 131 9.31 5.19 -9.41
CA SER A 131 9.00 5.20 -7.98
C SER A 131 7.84 4.27 -7.64
N ASP A 132 7.81 3.77 -6.41
CA ASP A 132 6.69 2.95 -5.91
C ASP A 132 5.35 3.71 -6.00
N GLU A 133 5.36 5.03 -5.79
CA GLU A 133 4.19 5.90 -5.88
C GLU A 133 3.67 6.01 -7.33
N THR A 134 4.57 6.26 -8.29
CA THR A 134 4.22 6.28 -9.72
C THR A 134 3.62 4.95 -10.13
N ARG A 135 4.25 3.84 -9.70
CA ARG A 135 3.76 2.50 -9.97
C ARG A 135 2.39 2.24 -9.32
N ALA A 136 2.16 2.71 -8.11
CA ALA A 136 0.87 2.61 -7.42
C ALA A 136 -0.24 3.35 -8.18
N GLN A 137 0.06 4.57 -8.66
CA GLN A 137 -0.89 5.37 -9.44
C GLN A 137 -1.26 4.68 -10.77
N GLU A 138 -0.30 4.08 -11.47
CA GLU A 138 -0.56 3.28 -12.68
C GLU A 138 -1.49 2.09 -12.40
N VAL A 139 -1.21 1.36 -11.31
CA VAL A 139 -2.06 0.22 -10.90
C VAL A 139 -3.47 0.69 -10.57
N TYR A 140 -3.61 1.80 -9.83
CA TYR A 140 -4.91 2.37 -9.47
C TYR A 140 -5.71 2.79 -10.71
N THR A 141 -5.12 3.61 -11.58
CA THR A 141 -5.78 4.14 -12.79
C THR A 141 -6.17 3.02 -13.76
N THR A 142 -5.37 1.96 -13.85
CA THR A 142 -5.72 0.76 -14.62
C THR A 142 -6.97 0.08 -14.05
N LYS A 143 -7.04 -0.11 -12.72
CA LYS A 143 -8.22 -0.71 -12.05
C LYS A 143 -9.46 0.19 -12.16
N GLU A 144 -9.30 1.49 -11.99
CA GLU A 144 -10.37 2.49 -12.13
C GLU A 144 -10.96 2.49 -13.54
N SER A 145 -10.09 2.50 -14.56
CA SER A 145 -10.51 2.42 -15.97
C SER A 145 -11.19 1.09 -16.29
N ALA A 146 -10.66 -0.04 -15.79
CA ALA A 146 -11.28 -1.35 -15.97
C ALA A 146 -12.66 -1.45 -15.29
N ALA A 147 -12.89 -0.69 -14.22
CA ALA A 147 -14.18 -0.58 -13.56
C ALA A 147 -15.15 0.41 -14.25
N GLY A 148 -14.72 1.10 -15.31
CA GLY A 148 -15.53 2.10 -16.00
C GLY A 148 -15.79 3.36 -15.18
N LEU A 149 -14.93 3.64 -14.19
CA LEU A 149 -15.04 4.83 -13.35
C LEU A 149 -14.32 6.00 -14.01
N ALA A 150 -14.90 7.20 -13.88
CA ALA A 150 -14.21 8.41 -14.28
C ALA A 150 -13.11 8.72 -13.25
N PRO A 151 -11.93 9.20 -13.70
CA PRO A 151 -10.85 9.58 -12.79
C PRO A 151 -11.35 10.51 -11.69
N ALA A 152 -11.09 10.13 -10.44
CA ALA A 152 -11.35 11.03 -9.32
C ALA A 152 -10.61 12.37 -9.52
N ALA A 153 -11.29 13.48 -9.24
CA ALA A 153 -10.64 14.80 -9.25
C ALA A 153 -9.51 14.82 -8.21
N ASP A 154 -8.34 15.32 -8.59
CA ASP A 154 -7.17 15.37 -7.73
C ASP A 154 -7.46 16.21 -6.46
N PRO A 155 -7.43 15.62 -5.25
CA PRO A 155 -7.62 16.36 -4.00
C PRO A 155 -6.55 17.44 -3.77
N GLY A 156 -5.43 17.38 -4.50
CA GLY A 156 -4.30 18.31 -4.41
C GLY A 156 -4.39 19.56 -5.29
N ALA A 157 -5.40 19.68 -6.15
CA ALA A 157 -5.64 20.90 -6.93
C ALA A 157 -6.33 22.00 -6.10
N GLY A 158 -5.86 22.23 -4.87
CA GLY A 158 -6.19 23.41 -4.11
C GLY A 158 -5.33 24.58 -4.60
N THR A 159 -5.99 25.63 -5.12
CA THR A 159 -5.36 26.93 -5.41
C THR A 159 -4.45 27.35 -4.24
N PRO A 160 -3.18 27.74 -4.48
CA PRO A 160 -2.33 28.21 -3.40
C PRO A 160 -3.00 29.42 -2.72
N PRO A 161 -3.05 29.49 -1.37
CA PRO A 161 -3.51 30.70 -0.71
C PRO A 161 -2.58 31.84 -1.12
N GLY A 162 -3.15 32.87 -1.76
CA GLY A 162 -2.42 34.08 -2.11
C GLY A 162 -1.81 34.72 -0.85
N PRO A 163 -0.66 35.41 -0.97
CA PRO A 163 0.03 35.95 0.19
C PRO A 163 -0.86 36.98 0.90
N ALA A 164 -1.28 36.66 2.12
CA ALA A 164 -1.95 37.60 3.01
C ALA A 164 -0.95 38.68 3.40
N THR A 165 -1.07 39.86 2.79
CA THR A 165 -0.37 41.06 3.26
C THR A 165 -1.18 41.63 4.43
N GLY A 166 -0.85 41.20 5.64
CA GLY A 166 -1.45 41.67 6.88
C GLY A 166 -0.39 42.27 7.80
N THR A 167 -0.34 43.60 7.86
CA THR A 167 0.50 44.38 8.77
C THR A 167 0.16 44.08 10.24
N PRO A 168 1.14 43.86 11.14
CA PRO A 168 0.85 43.66 12.55
C PRO A 168 0.62 45.01 13.27
N THR A 169 -0.55 45.16 13.89
CA THR A 169 -0.84 46.23 14.85
C THR A 169 -0.56 45.73 16.28
N PRO A 170 0.19 46.47 17.12
CA PRO A 170 0.47 46.03 18.49
C PRO A 170 -0.69 46.32 19.45
N VAL A 171 -1.04 45.33 20.28
CA VAL A 171 -2.02 45.42 21.37
C VAL A 171 -1.35 45.96 22.64
N GLY A 172 -1.91 47.04 23.21
CA GLY A 172 -1.54 47.57 24.54
C GLY A 172 -2.20 46.81 25.70
N PRO A 173 -1.69 46.93 26.94
CA PRO A 173 -2.06 46.04 28.05
C PRO A 173 -3.38 46.42 28.74
N ALA A 174 -4.10 45.39 29.17
CA ALA A 174 -5.39 45.46 29.86
C ALA A 174 -5.26 45.79 31.36
N VAL A 175 -6.19 46.61 31.86
CA VAL A 175 -6.39 46.91 33.30
C VAL A 175 -7.47 45.98 33.87
N PRO A 176 -7.30 45.39 35.07
CA PRO A 176 -8.31 44.52 35.67
C PRO A 176 -9.37 45.31 36.47
N VAL A 177 -10.65 44.96 36.30
CA VAL A 177 -11.77 45.47 37.11
C VAL A 177 -12.16 44.44 38.17
N LYS A 178 -12.30 44.90 39.42
CA LYS A 178 -12.70 44.16 40.62
C LYS A 178 -14.23 44.00 40.70
N PRO A 179 -14.79 42.87 41.17
CA PRO A 179 -16.24 42.73 41.37
C PRO A 179 -16.70 43.36 42.69
N ALA A 180 -17.88 43.98 42.67
CA ALA A 180 -18.61 44.47 43.84
C ALA A 180 -19.67 43.44 44.28
N GLY A 181 -19.90 43.37 45.59
CA GLY A 181 -21.08 42.73 46.19
C GLY A 181 -22.25 43.68 46.31
#